data_AF-A0A928P853-F1
#
_entry.id   AF-A0A928P853-F1
#
_cell.length_a   1.000
_cell.length_b   1.000
_cell.length_c   1.000
_cell.angle_alpha   90.00
_cell.angle_beta   90.00
_cell.angle_gamma   90.00
#
_symmetry.space_group_name_H-M   'P 1'
#
loop_
_entity.id
_entity.type
_entity.pdbx_description
1 polymer ?
#
loop_
_entity_poly.entity_id
_entity_poly.type
_entity_poly.pdbx_seq_one_letter_code
_entity_poly.pdbx_strand_id
1 'polypeptide(L)'
;MMLRLALWQKCGNMFYASQRRITEMNEKAKFICNPLTKPDPKEHPWAASRFFNSADRTLTPGDGLSAFRCEFDLPKGTEKVTLTATALGVFDVYVNGKRVGNEEMKPGWTDYACRVFEFEYDITDLCEEKSALIATVSGGWFSGRISFGTYGWQVPAFAAEINYYDKDDNRIGGVVSDENWDTVIGGQILFADIWDGEYRDATMPTSIPSRRPTPGKKHRCLTATHRLSCPM
;
A
#
# COMPACT_ATOMS: atom_id res chain seq x y z
N MET A 1 -21.56 5.65 17.53
CA MET A 1 -22.60 4.87 16.83
C MET A 1 -22.04 4.43 15.50
N MET A 2 -21.48 3.22 15.44
CA MET A 2 -20.66 2.73 14.33
C MET A 2 -21.59 2.12 13.28
N LEU A 3 -21.98 2.90 12.26
CA LEU A 3 -22.72 2.36 11.13
C LEU A 3 -21.73 1.59 10.24
N ARG A 4 -21.60 0.28 10.46
CA ARG A 4 -20.95 -0.62 9.49
C ARG A 4 -21.94 -0.81 8.34
N LEU A 5 -21.80 -0.04 7.27
CA LEU A 5 -22.46 -0.32 6.00
C LEU A 5 -21.37 -0.56 4.95
N ALA A 6 -21.05 -1.82 4.67
CA ALA A 6 -20.54 -2.20 3.36
C ALA A 6 -21.36 -3.39 2.83
N LEU A 7 -22.26 -3.12 1.90
CA LEU A 7 -22.64 -4.19 0.98
C LEU A 7 -21.52 -4.23 -0.06
N TRP A 8 -20.88 -5.38 -0.26
CA TRP A 8 -20.75 -6.09 -1.54
C TRP A 8 -20.09 -7.47 -1.28
N GLN A 9 -20.40 -8.40 -2.17
CA GLN A 9 -20.44 -9.86 -2.03
C GLN A 9 -19.06 -10.54 -1.91
N LYS A 10 -19.01 -11.70 -1.25
CA LYS A 10 -17.82 -12.57 -1.12
C LYS A 10 -17.32 -13.01 -2.51
N CYS A 11 -16.24 -12.39 -3.00
CA CYS A 11 -15.49 -12.84 -4.17
C CYS A 11 -14.16 -13.44 -3.67
N GLY A 12 -14.07 -14.76 -3.57
CA GLY A 12 -12.84 -15.45 -3.13
C GLY A 12 -12.53 -15.28 -1.63
N ASN A 13 -11.24 -15.06 -1.29
CA ASN A 13 -10.72 -14.93 0.08
C ASN A 13 -10.86 -13.51 0.67
N MET A 14 -11.50 -12.58 -0.05
CA MET A 14 -11.79 -11.23 0.45
C MET A 14 -13.01 -11.26 1.38
N PHE A 15 -12.84 -10.75 2.59
CA PHE A 15 -13.92 -10.67 3.58
C PHE A 15 -14.76 -9.41 3.41
N TYR A 16 -14.15 -8.25 3.12
CA TYR A 16 -14.87 -6.97 3.04
C TYR A 16 -14.01 -5.83 2.49
N ALA A 17 -14.63 -4.87 1.81
CA ALA A 17 -14.09 -3.53 1.61
C ALA A 17 -14.91 -2.53 2.44
N SER A 18 -14.30 -1.83 3.40
CA SER A 18 -14.98 -0.84 4.25
C SER A 18 -14.37 0.54 4.12
N GLN A 19 -15.16 1.59 4.34
CA GLN A 19 -14.67 2.96 4.45
C GLN A 19 -14.33 3.31 5.89
N ARG A 20 -13.22 4.01 6.08
CA ARG A 20 -12.80 4.54 7.38
C ARG A 20 -12.29 5.96 7.24
N ARG A 21 -12.50 6.78 8.27
CA ARG A 21 -11.82 8.08 8.36
C ARG A 21 -10.32 7.86 8.54
N ILE A 22 -9.50 8.68 7.91
CA ILE A 22 -8.04 8.51 7.98
C ILE A 22 -7.51 8.64 9.41
N THR A 23 -8.14 9.47 10.25
CA THR A 23 -7.80 9.59 11.67
C THR A 23 -7.98 8.27 12.42
N GLU A 24 -9.12 7.59 12.22
CA GLU A 24 -9.42 6.30 12.82
C GLU A 24 -8.51 5.18 12.27
N MET A 25 -8.07 5.30 11.02
CA MET A 25 -7.08 4.37 10.45
C MET A 25 -5.71 4.56 11.12
N ASN A 26 -5.26 5.80 11.28
CA ASN A 26 -3.97 6.12 11.90
C ASN A 26 -3.87 5.68 13.37
N GLU A 27 -5.00 5.57 14.07
CA GLU A 27 -5.06 4.99 15.42
C GLU A 27 -4.85 3.46 15.40
N LYS A 28 -5.27 2.80 14.31
CA LYS A 28 -5.22 1.34 14.13
C LYS A 28 -3.89 0.87 13.54
N ALA A 29 -3.42 1.52 12.47
CA ALA A 29 -2.15 1.26 11.81
C ALA A 29 -1.62 2.54 11.18
N LYS A 30 -0.29 2.76 11.23
CA LYS A 30 0.28 4.00 10.71
C LYS A 30 0.50 3.90 9.20
N PHE A 31 0.15 4.96 8.48
CA PHE A 31 0.59 5.11 7.10
C PHE A 31 2.11 5.30 7.05
N ILE A 32 2.79 4.37 6.40
CA ILE A 32 4.23 4.40 6.18
C ILE A 32 4.53 4.76 4.74
N CYS A 33 5.54 5.58 4.54
CA CYS A 33 6.03 6.01 3.23
C CYS A 33 7.45 5.52 3.05
N ASN A 34 7.84 5.25 1.80
CA ASN A 34 9.24 4.94 1.51
C ASN A 34 10.07 6.24 1.54
N PRO A 35 11.07 6.38 2.45
CA PRO A 35 11.87 7.60 2.59
C PRO A 35 12.77 7.90 1.39
N LEU A 36 12.97 6.92 0.49
CA LEU A 36 13.72 7.11 -0.76
C LEU A 36 12.85 7.72 -1.86
N THR A 37 11.52 7.65 -1.74
CA THR A 37 10.61 8.21 -2.75
C THR A 37 10.53 9.70 -2.57
N LYS A 38 10.65 10.44 -3.68
CA LYS A 38 10.55 11.89 -3.68
C LYS A 38 9.22 12.31 -4.29
N PRO A 39 8.56 13.35 -3.74
CA PRO A 39 7.45 14.01 -4.42
C PRO A 39 7.87 14.43 -5.82
N ASP A 40 6.97 14.25 -6.79
CA ASP A 40 7.17 14.74 -8.14
C ASP A 40 6.83 16.25 -8.17
N PRO A 41 7.77 17.15 -8.43
CA PRO A 41 7.58 18.59 -8.28
C PRO A 41 6.81 19.20 -9.48
N LYS A 42 5.62 18.66 -9.78
CA LYS A 42 4.77 19.16 -10.86
C LYS A 42 4.05 20.44 -10.42
N GLU A 43 4.25 21.53 -11.15
CA GLU A 43 3.48 22.78 -10.94
C GLU A 43 2.01 22.64 -11.34
N HIS A 44 1.75 21.88 -12.41
CA HIS A 44 0.43 21.52 -12.90
C HIS A 44 0.49 20.13 -13.55
N PRO A 45 -0.63 19.41 -13.76
CA PRO A 45 -0.59 18.02 -14.24
C PRO A 45 0.02 17.86 -15.63
N TRP A 46 0.12 18.94 -16.39
CA TRP A 46 0.76 18.98 -17.71
C TRP A 46 2.22 19.52 -17.68
N ALA A 47 2.73 19.94 -16.51
CA ALA A 47 4.01 20.67 -16.35
C ALA A 47 5.24 19.79 -16.60
N ALA A 48 5.04 18.49 -16.80
CA ALA A 48 6.08 17.54 -17.14
C ALA A 48 5.58 16.67 -18.29
N SER A 49 5.39 17.25 -19.47
CA SER A 49 5.20 16.44 -20.68
C SER A 49 6.57 16.00 -21.20
N ARG A 50 7.15 14.99 -20.57
CA ARG A 50 7.90 14.04 -21.38
C ARG A 50 7.10 12.76 -21.34
N PHE A 51 6.51 12.43 -22.50
CA PHE A 51 6.01 11.10 -22.82
C PHE A 51 4.56 10.81 -22.39
N PHE A 52 3.60 11.50 -22.99
CA PHE A 52 2.24 10.94 -23.10
C PHE A 52 2.28 9.85 -24.18
N ASN A 53 2.33 8.58 -23.76
CA ASN A 53 2.31 7.38 -24.62
C ASN A 53 3.41 7.24 -25.69
N SER A 54 4.55 7.91 -25.57
CA SER A 54 5.68 7.67 -26.49
C SER A 54 6.59 6.57 -25.95
N ALA A 55 6.92 5.62 -26.82
CA ALA A 55 7.83 4.50 -26.55
C ALA A 55 9.19 4.89 -25.95
N ASP A 56 9.60 6.16 -26.09
CA ASP A 56 10.88 6.68 -25.60
C ASP A 56 10.79 7.14 -24.13
N ARG A 57 10.64 6.21 -23.19
CA ARG A 57 11.03 6.46 -21.79
C ARG A 57 12.40 5.84 -21.54
N THR A 58 13.37 6.66 -21.15
CA THR A 58 14.61 6.14 -20.58
C THR A 58 14.29 5.52 -19.23
N LEU A 59 14.35 4.20 -19.13
CA LEU A 59 14.22 3.46 -17.87
C LEU A 59 15.55 3.56 -17.12
N THR A 60 15.55 4.30 -16.02
CA THR A 60 16.77 4.51 -15.22
C THR A 60 16.88 3.42 -14.16
N PRO A 61 18.03 2.74 -14.02
CA PRO A 61 18.25 1.84 -12.90
C PRO A 61 18.02 2.55 -11.55
N GLY A 62 17.10 2.04 -10.75
CA GLY A 62 16.65 2.67 -9.49
C GLY A 62 15.25 3.29 -9.56
N ASP A 63 14.64 3.36 -10.74
CA ASP A 63 13.19 3.55 -10.89
C ASP A 63 12.44 2.30 -10.38
N GLY A 64 11.18 2.46 -9.99
CA GLY A 64 10.42 1.39 -9.35
C GLY A 64 9.22 1.89 -8.57
N LEU A 65 8.33 0.96 -8.21
CA LEU A 65 7.31 1.22 -7.21
C LEU A 65 7.91 1.20 -5.80
N SER A 66 7.26 1.91 -4.87
CA SER A 66 7.56 1.75 -3.45
C SER A 66 7.10 0.37 -3.00
N ALA A 67 8.00 -0.42 -2.43
CA ALA A 67 7.67 -1.67 -1.78
C ALA A 67 7.96 -1.62 -0.28
N PHE A 68 7.07 -2.22 0.50
CA PHE A 68 7.12 -2.33 1.95
C PHE A 68 7.17 -3.80 2.33
N ARG A 69 8.02 -4.17 3.28
CA ARG A 69 8.21 -5.56 3.69
C ARG A 69 8.20 -5.69 5.21
N CYS A 70 7.50 -6.71 5.68
CA CYS A 70 7.47 -7.11 7.07
C CYS A 70 7.62 -8.62 7.19
N GLU A 71 8.55 -9.07 8.03
CA GLU A 71 8.62 -10.44 8.51
C GLU A 71 7.89 -10.55 9.85
N PHE A 72 7.20 -11.65 10.06
CA PHE A 72 6.49 -11.93 11.31
C PHE A 72 6.46 -13.42 11.61
N ASP A 73 6.55 -13.75 12.89
CA ASP A 73 6.42 -15.12 13.39
C ASP A 73 4.99 -15.33 13.90
N LEU A 74 4.39 -16.48 13.56
CA LEU A 74 3.07 -16.85 14.07
C LEU A 74 3.18 -17.41 15.50
N PRO A 75 2.42 -16.87 16.47
CA PRO A 75 2.34 -17.47 17.79
C PRO A 75 1.82 -18.91 17.73
N LYS A 76 2.32 -19.76 18.63
CA LYS A 76 1.82 -21.14 18.77
C LYS A 76 0.31 -21.12 19.08
N GLY A 77 -0.45 -21.94 18.36
CA GLY A 77 -1.91 -22.01 18.51
C GLY A 77 -2.67 -20.98 17.67
N THR A 78 -2.00 -20.30 16.74
CA THR A 78 -2.68 -19.51 15.70
C THR A 78 -3.41 -20.47 14.76
N GLU A 79 -4.73 -20.33 14.67
CA GLU A 79 -5.59 -21.08 13.76
C GLU A 79 -6.12 -20.22 12.61
N LYS A 80 -6.06 -18.89 12.75
CA LYS A 80 -6.53 -17.95 11.74
C LYS A 80 -5.70 -16.68 11.73
N VAL A 81 -5.40 -16.19 10.53
CA VAL A 81 -4.66 -14.96 10.28
C VAL A 81 -5.44 -14.08 9.33
N THR A 82 -5.76 -12.86 9.76
CA THR A 82 -6.41 -11.87 8.89
C THR A 82 -5.48 -10.72 8.58
N LEU A 83 -5.60 -10.17 7.37
CA LEU A 83 -4.91 -8.96 6.93
C LEU A 83 -5.95 -7.89 6.61
N THR A 84 -5.86 -6.73 7.26
CA THR A 84 -6.50 -5.51 6.80
C THR A 84 -5.46 -4.60 6.15
N ALA A 85 -5.68 -4.15 4.91
CA ALA A 85 -4.72 -3.31 4.18
C ALA A 85 -5.38 -2.15 3.43
N THR A 86 -4.66 -1.04 3.30
CA THR A 86 -5.06 0.14 2.52
C THR A 86 -3.82 0.92 2.05
N ALA A 87 -4.02 1.87 1.14
CA ALA A 87 -2.98 2.76 0.67
C ALA A 87 -3.51 4.16 0.34
N LEU A 88 -2.64 5.16 0.49
CA LEU A 88 -2.75 6.42 -0.22
C LEU A 88 -2.05 6.23 -1.57
N GLY A 89 -2.80 5.76 -2.56
CA GLY A 89 -2.27 5.30 -3.85
C GLY A 89 -3.00 4.06 -4.33
N VAL A 90 -2.33 3.22 -5.12
CA VAL A 90 -2.81 1.89 -5.50
C VAL A 90 -1.84 0.83 -5.03
N PHE A 91 -2.32 -0.28 -4.47
CA PHE A 91 -1.47 -1.30 -3.88
C PHE A 91 -1.80 -2.74 -4.29
N ASP A 92 -0.79 -3.59 -4.22
CA ASP A 92 -0.90 -5.04 -4.19
C ASP A 92 -0.13 -5.60 -3.00
N VAL A 93 -0.61 -6.73 -2.46
CA VAL A 93 0.03 -7.43 -1.33
C VAL A 93 0.33 -8.87 -1.72
N TYR A 94 1.47 -9.35 -1.25
CA TYR A 94 1.93 -10.72 -1.39
C TYR A 94 2.35 -11.25 -0.02
N VAL A 95 1.94 -12.47 0.31
CA VAL A 95 2.39 -13.18 1.51
C VAL A 95 3.14 -14.43 1.04
N ASN A 96 4.39 -14.59 1.46
CA ASN A 96 5.27 -15.69 1.06
C ASN A 96 5.31 -15.88 -0.47
N GLY A 97 5.32 -14.76 -1.22
CA GLY A 97 5.34 -14.74 -2.69
C GLY A 97 4.01 -15.01 -3.38
N LYS A 98 2.94 -15.35 -2.65
CA LYS A 98 1.59 -15.54 -3.19
C LYS A 98 0.79 -14.25 -3.10
N ARG A 99 0.11 -13.85 -4.18
CA ARG A 99 -0.73 -12.64 -4.20
C ARG A 99 -1.92 -12.81 -3.25
N VAL A 100 -2.22 -11.76 -2.49
CA VAL A 100 -3.41 -11.68 -1.65
C VAL A 100 -4.54 -11.01 -2.44
N GLY A 101 -5.68 -11.69 -2.52
CA GLY A 101 -6.83 -11.21 -3.29
C GLY A 101 -6.62 -11.28 -4.81
N ASN A 102 -7.64 -10.90 -5.56
CA ASN A 102 -7.63 -10.82 -7.03
C ASN A 102 -8.17 -9.48 -7.56
N GLU A 103 -8.42 -8.54 -6.65
CA GLU A 103 -8.96 -7.23 -6.97
C GLU A 103 -7.85 -6.36 -7.55
N GLU A 104 -8.19 -5.63 -8.60
CA GLU A 104 -7.27 -4.70 -9.24
C GLU A 104 -7.51 -3.28 -8.76
N MET A 105 -6.47 -2.46 -8.79
CA MET A 105 -6.53 -1.03 -8.45
C MET A 105 -7.05 -0.73 -7.03
N LYS A 106 -6.73 -1.60 -6.07
CA LYS A 106 -7.04 -1.39 -4.64
C LYS A 106 -6.32 -0.13 -4.11
N PRO A 107 -6.92 0.69 -3.23
CA PRO A 107 -8.23 0.50 -2.63
C PRO A 107 -9.37 1.22 -3.39
N GLY A 108 -9.10 1.77 -4.58
CA GLY A 108 -10.01 2.65 -5.32
C GLY A 108 -9.82 4.14 -5.00
N TRP A 109 -10.62 4.98 -5.66
CA TRP A 109 -10.56 6.45 -5.49
C TRP A 109 -11.61 6.94 -4.49
N THR A 110 -11.15 7.53 -3.40
CA THR A 110 -11.96 8.30 -2.45
C THR A 110 -11.40 9.70 -2.28
N ASP A 111 -12.13 10.56 -1.57
CA ASP A 111 -11.52 11.77 -1.05
C ASP A 111 -10.53 11.42 0.08
N TYR A 112 -9.25 11.28 -0.29
CA TYR A 112 -8.14 10.99 0.62
C TYR A 112 -7.88 12.08 1.66
N ALA A 113 -8.59 13.21 1.66
CA ALA A 113 -8.57 14.15 2.78
C ALA A 113 -9.52 13.76 3.92
N CYS A 114 -10.52 12.93 3.62
CA CYS A 114 -11.58 12.60 4.57
C CYS A 114 -11.61 11.08 4.88
N ARG A 115 -11.45 10.21 3.87
CA ARG A 115 -11.64 8.76 4.03
C ARG A 115 -10.81 7.92 3.04
N VAL A 116 -10.56 6.68 3.44
CA VAL A 116 -9.97 5.62 2.60
C VAL A 116 -10.82 4.36 2.67
N PHE A 117 -10.78 3.56 1.61
CA PHE A 117 -11.23 2.17 1.67
C PHE A 117 -10.12 1.30 2.26
N GLU A 118 -10.47 0.35 3.13
CA GLU A 118 -9.61 -0.73 3.60
C GLU A 118 -10.19 -2.08 3.17
N PHE A 119 -9.30 -3.04 2.88
CA PHE A 119 -9.67 -4.37 2.44
C PHE A 119 -9.21 -5.39 3.47
N GLU A 120 -10.10 -6.30 3.86
CA GLU A 120 -9.82 -7.38 4.81
C GLU A 120 -9.79 -8.74 4.10
N TYR A 121 -8.77 -9.54 4.40
CA TYR A 121 -8.51 -10.84 3.78
C TYR A 121 -8.25 -11.92 4.81
N ASP A 122 -8.71 -13.14 4.52
CA ASP A 122 -8.14 -14.35 5.13
C ASP A 122 -6.80 -14.65 4.47
N ILE A 123 -5.73 -14.67 5.24
CA ILE A 123 -4.40 -15.05 4.75
C ILE A 123 -3.86 -16.28 5.45
N THR A 124 -4.71 -17.00 6.21
CA THR A 124 -4.31 -18.18 6.99
C THR A 124 -3.55 -19.21 6.14
N ASP A 125 -4.10 -19.56 4.98
CA ASP A 125 -3.52 -20.57 4.08
C ASP A 125 -2.25 -20.09 3.33
N LEU A 126 -1.90 -18.80 3.45
CA LEU A 126 -0.70 -18.23 2.85
C LEU A 126 0.46 -18.16 3.85
N CYS A 127 0.17 -18.29 5.14
CA CYS A 127 1.14 -18.14 6.20
C CYS A 127 1.80 -19.47 6.59
N GLU A 128 3.07 -19.37 6.97
CA GLU A 128 3.89 -20.39 7.61
C GLU A 128 4.31 -19.87 9.01
N GLU A 129 4.98 -20.70 9.82
CA GLU A 129 5.47 -20.30 11.16
C GLU A 129 6.28 -19.00 11.12
N LYS A 130 7.09 -18.83 10.05
CA LYS A 130 7.77 -17.59 9.71
C LYS A 130 7.26 -17.11 8.37
N SER A 131 6.62 -15.96 8.35
CA SER A 131 6.01 -15.42 7.15
C SER A 131 6.54 -14.03 6.82
N ALA A 132 6.49 -13.69 5.54
CA ALA A 132 6.83 -12.36 5.06
C ALA A 132 5.69 -11.79 4.21
N LEU A 133 5.30 -10.56 4.52
CA LEU A 133 4.40 -9.74 3.71
C LEU A 133 5.23 -8.75 2.90
N ILE A 134 4.88 -8.60 1.63
CA ILE A 134 5.38 -7.54 0.75
C ILE A 134 4.19 -6.79 0.15
N ALA A 135 4.19 -5.47 0.25
CA ALA A 135 3.22 -4.60 -0.41
C ALA A 135 3.90 -3.67 -1.40
N THR A 136 3.44 -3.63 -2.65
CA THR A 136 3.87 -2.63 -3.65
C THR A 136 2.84 -1.54 -3.78
N VAL A 137 3.27 -0.28 -3.82
CA VAL A 137 2.38 0.89 -3.91
C VAL A 137 2.83 1.82 -5.02
N SER A 138 1.88 2.15 -5.90
CA SER A 138 2.00 3.17 -6.94
C SER A 138 1.21 4.43 -6.59
N GLY A 139 1.40 5.50 -7.36
CA GLY A 139 0.75 6.79 -7.11
C GLY A 139 -0.78 6.78 -7.23
N GLY A 140 -1.32 5.94 -8.11
CA GLY A 140 -2.76 5.80 -8.31
C GLY A 140 -3.50 7.13 -8.45
N TRP A 141 -4.69 7.23 -7.85
CA TRP A 141 -5.46 8.48 -7.81
C TRP A 141 -4.96 9.48 -6.75
N PHE A 142 -4.08 9.06 -5.85
CA PHE A 142 -3.60 9.91 -4.75
C PHE A 142 -2.51 10.88 -5.21
N SER A 143 -1.50 10.38 -5.92
CA SER A 143 -0.37 11.20 -6.37
C SER A 143 -0.05 11.06 -7.85
N GLY A 144 -0.77 10.17 -8.56
CA GLY A 144 -0.71 10.11 -10.02
C GLY A 144 -1.27 11.36 -10.67
N ARG A 145 -0.99 11.53 -11.97
CA ARG A 145 -1.33 12.72 -12.75
C ARG A 145 -2.83 13.05 -12.73
N ILE A 146 -3.66 12.01 -12.70
CA ILE A 146 -5.12 12.10 -12.60
C ILE A 146 -5.61 12.85 -11.34
N SER A 147 -4.78 12.95 -10.31
CA SER A 147 -5.13 13.69 -9.10
C SER A 147 -5.18 15.20 -9.30
N PHE A 148 -4.65 15.73 -10.42
CA PHE A 148 -4.48 17.18 -10.64
C PHE A 148 -3.78 17.92 -9.48
N GLY A 149 -3.03 17.19 -8.63
CA GLY A 149 -2.40 17.77 -7.45
C GLY A 149 -3.36 18.06 -6.31
N THR A 150 -4.61 17.59 -6.37
CA THR A 150 -5.64 17.75 -5.31
C THR A 150 -5.10 17.34 -3.93
N TYR A 151 -4.25 16.32 -3.88
CA TYR A 151 -3.65 15.82 -2.64
C TYR A 151 -2.19 16.26 -2.44
N GLY A 152 -1.73 17.27 -3.18
CA GLY A 152 -0.45 17.94 -2.98
C GLY A 152 0.79 17.20 -3.51
N TRP A 153 0.63 16.34 -4.52
CA TRP A 153 1.71 15.56 -5.15
C TRP A 153 2.59 14.79 -4.13
N GLN A 154 1.95 14.33 -3.05
CA GLN A 154 2.63 13.63 -1.96
C GLN A 154 3.12 12.25 -2.39
N VAL A 155 4.08 11.69 -1.66
CA VAL A 155 4.53 10.31 -1.93
C VAL A 155 3.45 9.31 -1.53
N PRO A 156 3.31 8.18 -2.25
CA PRO A 156 2.36 7.13 -1.88
C PRO A 156 2.67 6.54 -0.51
N ALA A 157 1.64 6.05 0.18
CA ALA A 157 1.76 5.48 1.52
C ALA A 157 0.96 4.19 1.66
N PHE A 158 1.41 3.30 2.54
CA PHE A 158 0.77 2.02 2.85
C PHE A 158 0.40 1.92 4.32
N ALA A 159 -0.72 1.25 4.65
CA ALA A 159 -1.04 0.86 6.00
C ALA A 159 -1.62 -0.55 6.04
N ALA A 160 -1.22 -1.34 7.04
CA ALA A 160 -1.72 -2.69 7.24
C ALA A 160 -1.78 -3.09 8.71
N GLU A 161 -2.72 -3.97 9.03
CA GLU A 161 -2.80 -4.71 10.28
C GLU A 161 -2.93 -6.20 9.96
N ILE A 162 -2.07 -7.02 10.55
CA ILE A 162 -2.14 -8.48 10.54
C ILE A 162 -2.57 -8.91 11.93
N ASN A 163 -3.62 -9.72 12.03
CA ASN A 163 -4.17 -10.20 13.29
C ASN A 163 -4.12 -11.72 13.37
N TYR A 164 -3.75 -12.25 14.53
CA TYR A 164 -3.68 -13.69 14.80
C TYR A 164 -4.80 -14.09 15.76
N TYR A 165 -5.46 -15.20 15.46
CA TYR A 165 -6.57 -15.71 16.25
C TYR A 165 -6.35 -17.18 16.62
N ASP A 166 -6.81 -17.56 17.82
CA ASP A 166 -6.83 -18.95 18.26
C ASP A 166 -8.06 -19.71 17.71
N LYS A 167 -8.18 -20.99 18.07
CA LYS A 167 -9.29 -21.87 17.69
C LYS A 167 -10.68 -21.37 18.14
N ASP A 168 -10.72 -20.52 19.16
CA ASP A 168 -11.94 -19.99 19.76
C ASP A 168 -12.24 -18.56 19.22
N ASP A 169 -11.54 -18.14 18.15
CA ASP A 169 -11.60 -16.83 17.48
C ASP A 169 -11.20 -15.65 18.39
N ASN A 170 -10.42 -15.90 19.45
CA ASN A 170 -9.84 -14.84 20.28
C ASN A 170 -8.58 -14.28 19.61
N ARG A 171 -8.44 -12.96 19.54
CA ARG A 171 -7.21 -12.32 19.05
C ARG A 171 -6.07 -12.57 20.06
N ILE A 172 -5.04 -13.30 19.62
CA ILE A 172 -3.87 -13.64 20.43
C ILE A 172 -2.62 -12.84 20.07
N GLY A 173 -2.69 -12.01 19.02
CA GLY A 173 -1.61 -11.11 18.65
C GLY A 173 -1.85 -10.40 17.32
N GLY A 174 -0.80 -9.72 16.85
CA GLY A 174 -0.81 -9.08 15.55
C GLY A 174 0.40 -8.20 15.30
N VAL A 175 0.53 -7.72 14.07
CA VAL A 175 1.57 -6.79 13.61
C VAL A 175 0.89 -5.66 12.85
N VAL A 176 1.32 -4.43 13.09
CA VAL A 176 0.82 -3.23 12.39
C VAL A 176 1.93 -2.60 11.59
N SER A 177 1.57 -1.88 10.53
CA SER A 177 2.51 -1.07 9.77
C SER A 177 3.10 0.03 10.63
N ASP A 178 4.43 0.06 10.69
CA ASP A 178 5.20 1.02 11.46
C ASP A 178 6.54 1.38 10.78
N GLU A 179 7.31 2.26 11.42
CA GLU A 179 8.57 2.76 10.88
C GLU A 179 9.68 1.69 10.81
N ASN A 180 9.47 0.50 11.37
CA ASN A 180 10.44 -0.60 11.38
C ASN A 180 10.31 -1.51 10.15
N TRP A 181 9.27 -1.32 9.33
CA TRP A 181 9.10 -2.07 8.09
C TRP A 181 10.22 -1.74 7.10
N ASP A 182 10.75 -2.77 6.45
CA ASP A 182 11.74 -2.61 5.39
C ASP A 182 11.09 -1.93 4.18
N THR A 183 11.83 -1.06 3.50
CA THR A 183 11.35 -0.36 2.31
C THR A 183 12.38 -0.39 1.19
N VAL A 184 11.90 -0.56 -0.03
CA VAL A 184 12.73 -0.55 -1.25
C VAL A 184 11.97 0.13 -2.39
N ILE A 185 12.71 0.75 -3.31
CA ILE A 185 12.17 1.16 -4.61
C ILE A 185 12.68 0.14 -5.62
N GLY A 186 11.78 -0.54 -6.31
CA GLY A 186 12.16 -1.52 -7.31
C GLY A 186 11.09 -2.57 -7.60
N GLY A 187 11.52 -3.65 -8.25
CA GLY A 187 10.63 -4.64 -8.84
C GLY A 187 10.46 -4.40 -10.34
N GLN A 188 9.83 -5.35 -11.04
CA GLN A 188 9.71 -5.29 -12.51
C GLN A 188 8.91 -4.08 -13.00
N ILE A 189 8.02 -3.52 -12.18
CA ILE A 189 7.27 -2.31 -12.53
C ILE A 189 8.11 -1.10 -12.15
N LEU A 190 8.66 -0.43 -13.16
CA LEU A 190 9.52 0.73 -13.01
C LEU A 190 8.72 2.03 -12.88
N PHE A 191 7.50 2.03 -13.43
CA PHE A 191 6.57 3.14 -13.35
C PHE A 191 5.15 2.66 -13.56
N ALA A 192 4.20 3.25 -12.83
CA ALA A 192 2.78 3.06 -13.05
C ALA A 192 2.02 4.37 -12.77
N ASP A 193 1.22 4.80 -13.73
CA ASP A 193 0.28 5.91 -13.62
C ASP A 193 -1.01 5.55 -14.37
N ILE A 194 -2.15 6.04 -13.87
CA ILE A 194 -3.47 5.72 -14.42
C ILE A 194 -3.65 6.26 -15.84
N TRP A 195 -3.06 7.41 -16.15
CA TRP A 195 -3.15 8.02 -17.47
C TRP A 195 -1.94 7.74 -18.36
N ASP A 196 -0.75 7.63 -17.76
CA ASP A 196 0.50 7.47 -18.52
C ASP A 196 0.94 6.00 -18.68
N GLY A 197 0.16 5.06 -18.13
CA GLY A 197 0.36 3.63 -18.26
C GLY A 197 1.40 3.04 -17.32
N GLU A 198 1.84 1.83 -17.62
CA GLU A 198 2.84 1.08 -16.86
C GLU A 198 4.07 0.79 -17.72
N TYR A 199 5.27 0.99 -17.16
CA TYR A 199 6.52 0.51 -17.75
C TYR A 199 7.07 -0.64 -16.91
N ARG A 200 7.24 -1.78 -17.56
CA ARG A 200 7.70 -3.01 -16.93
C ARG A 200 8.98 -3.52 -17.59
N ASP A 201 10.01 -3.71 -16.79
CA ASP A 201 11.24 -4.39 -17.22
C ASP A 201 11.13 -5.89 -16.89
N ALA A 202 10.94 -6.70 -17.94
CA ALA A 202 10.81 -8.15 -17.83
C ALA A 202 12.15 -8.88 -17.63
N THR A 203 13.29 -8.18 -17.72
CA THR A 203 14.62 -8.78 -17.48
C THR A 203 14.97 -8.82 -16.00
N MET A 204 14.31 -8.01 -15.18
CA MET A 204 14.48 -8.02 -13.73
C MET A 204 13.79 -9.24 -13.08
N PRO A 205 14.35 -9.77 -11.98
CA PRO A 205 13.71 -10.88 -11.28
C PRO A 205 12.33 -10.49 -10.75
N THR A 206 11.43 -11.47 -10.72
CA THR A 206 10.09 -11.32 -10.15
C THR A 206 10.09 -11.06 -8.66
N SER A 207 11.13 -11.51 -7.95
CA SER A 207 11.36 -11.21 -6.55
C SER A 207 11.79 -9.75 -6.36
N ILE A 208 11.07 -9.02 -5.51
CA ILE A 208 11.49 -7.68 -5.09
C ILE A 208 12.69 -7.84 -4.13
N PRO A 209 13.88 -7.30 -4.47
CA PRO A 209 15.06 -7.48 -3.63
C PRO A 209 14.87 -6.78 -2.28
N SER A 210 15.14 -7.50 -1.18
CA SER A 210 15.13 -6.90 0.15
C SER A 210 16.35 -5.98 0.31
N ARG A 211 16.15 -4.66 0.31
CA ARG A 211 17.12 -3.73 0.89
C ARG A 211 16.56 -3.25 2.22
N ARG A 212 17.29 -3.51 3.31
CA ARG A 212 17.01 -2.82 4.56
C ARG A 212 17.32 -1.33 4.36
N PRO A 213 16.50 -0.41 4.92
CA PRO A 213 16.87 0.99 4.97
C PRO A 213 18.27 1.14 5.59
N THR A 214 19.09 2.03 5.03
CA THR A 214 20.37 2.39 5.67
C THR A 214 20.07 2.93 7.06
N PRO A 215 20.74 2.45 8.13
CA PRO A 215 20.54 2.96 9.48
C PRO A 215 20.64 4.48 9.49
N GLY A 216 19.57 5.16 9.93
CA GLY A 216 19.52 6.62 10.07
C GLY A 216 18.59 7.39 9.10
N LYS A 217 18.03 6.77 8.06
CA LYS A 217 16.94 7.38 7.27
C LYS A 217 15.59 6.98 7.86
N LYS A 218 14.99 7.88 8.66
CA LYS A 218 13.68 7.65 9.29
C LYS A 218 12.55 7.74 8.26
N HIS A 219 11.55 6.87 8.40
CA HIS A 219 10.32 6.94 7.60
C HIS A 219 9.58 8.22 7.94
N ARG A 220 9.10 8.93 6.93
CA ARG A 220 8.23 10.09 7.16
C ARG A 220 6.82 9.55 7.30
N CYS A 221 6.31 9.49 8.52
CA CYS A 221 4.87 9.30 8.74
C CYS A 221 4.17 10.48 8.08
N LEU A 222 3.31 10.20 7.09
CA LEU A 222 2.34 11.18 6.67
C LEU A 222 1.29 11.22 7.78
N THR A 223 1.49 12.11 8.76
CA THR A 223 0.36 12.62 9.51
C THR A 223 -0.51 13.36 8.49
N ALA A 224 -1.51 12.66 7.96
CA ALA A 224 -2.50 13.17 7.02
C ALA A 224 -3.22 14.44 7.53
N THR A 225 -2.96 14.84 8.77
CA THR A 225 -3.57 15.97 9.48
C THR A 225 -2.99 17.34 9.18
N HIS A 226 -1.85 17.51 8.49
CA HIS A 226 -1.26 18.86 8.33
C HIS A 226 -1.43 19.52 6.95
N ARG A 227 -1.91 18.82 5.91
CA ARG A 227 -2.22 19.45 4.61
C ARG A 227 -3.49 18.97 3.92
N LEU A 228 -4.14 17.93 4.42
CA LEU A 228 -5.37 17.39 3.84
C LEU A 228 -6.55 17.76 4.75
N SER A 229 -6.82 19.06 4.89
CA SER A 229 -8.04 19.49 5.59
C SER A 229 -9.23 19.25 4.68
N CYS A 230 -10.11 18.31 5.06
CA CYS A 230 -11.43 18.13 4.45
C CYS A 230 -12.19 19.47 4.52
N PRO A 231 -12.49 20.15 3.41
CA PRO A 231 -13.33 21.34 3.47
C PRO A 231 -14.72 20.93 3.97
N MET A 232 -15.25 21.64 4.96
CA MET A 232 -16.60 21.44 5.49
C MET A 232 -17.67 21.80 4.45
#